data_AF-A0A0J8B0N6-F1
#
_entry.id   AF-A0A0J8B0N6-F1
#
_cell.length_a   1.000
_cell.length_b   1.000
_cell.length_c   1.000
_cell.angle_alpha   90.00
_cell.angle_beta   90.00
_cell.angle_gamma   90.00
#
_symmetry.space_group_name_H-M   'P 1'
#
loop_
_entity.id
_entity.type
_entity.pdbx_description
1 polymer ?
#
loop_
_entity_poly.entity_id
_entity_poly.type
_entity_poly.pdbx_seq_one_letter_code
_entity_poly.pdbx_strand_id
1 'polypeptide(L)'
;MILFEWVPALLKNPQDNIKLVVVDSVAALLRMEGSVKDRSQLAYHLRQLAMLHNICIVASNQVSDVMSNQASGGQLQFLSSGRLVTPALGRRWSIDISRRIILTRDRSPVPRRVMFASGSSYCPDGHIEFYINDMGVFGKPQSDSRDPIP
;
A
#
# COMPACT_ATOMS: atom_id res chain seq x y z
N MET A 1 -4.38 -16.94 -13.35
CA MET A 1 -3.49 -15.91 -12.75
C MET A 1 -2.81 -16.50 -11.51
N ILE A 2 -1.47 -16.48 -11.48
CA ILE A 2 -0.61 -17.28 -10.57
C ILE A 2 -0.95 -17.15 -9.07
N LEU A 3 -1.42 -15.98 -8.63
CA LEU A 3 -1.78 -15.74 -7.23
C LEU A 3 -2.98 -16.58 -6.75
N PHE A 4 -3.93 -16.93 -7.63
CA PHE A 4 -5.10 -17.72 -7.25
C PHE A 4 -4.76 -19.18 -6.96
N GLU A 5 -3.67 -19.68 -7.53
CA GLU A 5 -3.32 -21.10 -7.44
C GLU A 5 -2.20 -21.33 -6.42
N TRP A 6 -1.18 -20.48 -6.42
CA TRP A 6 0.05 -20.74 -5.66
C TRP A 6 -0.06 -20.31 -4.21
N VAL A 7 -0.70 -19.17 -3.92
CA VAL A 7 -0.84 -18.68 -2.54
C VAL A 7 -1.64 -19.68 -1.69
N PRO A 8 -2.80 -20.20 -2.12
CA PRO A 8 -3.52 -21.20 -1.34
C PRO A 8 -2.75 -22.51 -1.21
N ALA A 9 -2.02 -22.95 -2.25
CA ALA A 9 -1.22 -24.17 -2.17
C ALA A 9 -0.11 -24.07 -1.11
N LEU A 10 0.55 -22.91 -1.04
CA LEU A 10 1.59 -22.62 -0.06
C LEU A 10 1.02 -22.51 1.37
N LEU A 11 -0.20 -21.98 1.52
CA LEU A 11 -0.87 -21.83 2.82
C LEU A 11 -1.54 -23.12 3.34
N LYS A 12 -1.62 -24.18 2.53
CA LYS A 12 -2.25 -25.45 2.92
C LYS A 12 -1.36 -26.35 3.77
N ASN A 13 -0.04 -26.17 3.70
CA ASN A 13 0.87 -27.00 4.47
C ASN A 13 0.84 -26.59 5.95
N PRO A 14 0.34 -27.43 6.87
CA PRO A 14 0.20 -27.05 8.28
C PRO A 14 1.54 -26.85 9.00
N GLN A 15 2.62 -27.38 8.44
CA GLN A 15 3.97 -27.21 8.99
C GLN A 15 4.54 -25.81 8.71
N ASP A 16 4.02 -25.13 7.68
CA ASP A 16 4.49 -23.81 7.29
C ASP A 16 3.72 -22.75 8.11
N ASN A 17 4.36 -22.17 9.12
CA ASN A 17 3.77 -21.12 9.94
C ASN A 17 3.80 -19.75 9.24
N ILE A 18 3.12 -19.64 8.11
CA ILE A 18 3.09 -18.42 7.31
C ILE A 18 2.12 -17.42 7.96
N LYS A 19 2.63 -16.22 8.28
CA LYS A 19 1.83 -15.12 8.85
C LYS A 19 1.77 -13.87 7.97
N LEU A 20 2.64 -13.77 6.97
CA LEU A 20 2.77 -12.61 6.10
C LEU A 20 3.00 -13.05 4.66
N VAL A 21 2.21 -12.50 3.74
CA VAL A 21 2.41 -12.63 2.29
C VAL A 21 2.61 -11.23 1.72
N VAL A 22 3.70 -11.03 0.99
CA VAL A 22 4.02 -9.76 0.32
C VAL A 22 3.88 -9.92 -1.18
N VAL A 23 3.08 -9.07 -1.81
CA VAL A 23 2.88 -9.01 -3.26
C VAL A 23 3.46 -7.69 -3.77
N ASP A 24 4.65 -7.74 -4.35
CA ASP A 24 5.34 -6.57 -4.92
C ASP A 24 5.57 -6.73 -6.43
N SER A 25 4.81 -6.08 -7.33
CA SER A 25 3.64 -5.22 -7.09
C SER A 25 2.39 -5.85 -7.71
N VAL A 26 1.24 -5.72 -7.04
CA VAL A 26 -0.05 -6.21 -7.57
C VAL A 26 -0.46 -5.46 -8.85
N ALA A 27 0.06 -4.25 -9.02
CA ALA A 27 -0.13 -3.45 -10.24
C ALA A 27 0.46 -4.14 -11.48
N ALA A 28 1.62 -4.77 -11.36
CA ALA A 28 2.27 -5.45 -12.50
C ALA A 28 1.44 -6.63 -13.00
N LEU A 29 0.86 -7.41 -12.08
CA LEU A 29 0.01 -8.56 -12.40
C LEU A 29 -1.26 -8.14 -13.13
N LEU A 30 -1.93 -7.09 -12.65
CA LEU A 30 -3.21 -6.65 -13.20
C LEU A 30 -3.08 -5.76 -14.44
N ARG A 31 -1.90 -5.18 -14.71
CA ARG A 31 -1.64 -4.42 -15.95
C ARG A 31 -1.53 -5.31 -17.17
N MET A 32 -1.03 -6.52 -17.01
CA MET A 32 -0.84 -7.46 -18.12
C MET A 32 -2.12 -8.24 -18.46
N GLU A 33 -2.98 -8.52 -17.47
CA GLU A 33 -4.08 -9.50 -17.64
C GLU A 33 -5.47 -9.01 -17.19
N GLY A 34 -5.63 -7.79 -16.65
CA GLY A 34 -6.82 -7.46 -15.83
C GLY A 34 -7.87 -6.52 -16.41
N SER A 35 -9.06 -7.04 -16.69
CA SER A 35 -10.30 -6.27 -16.75
C SER A 35 -10.69 -5.71 -15.37
N VAL A 36 -11.67 -4.80 -15.29
CA VAL A 36 -12.18 -4.29 -13.99
C VAL A 36 -12.71 -5.40 -13.09
N LYS A 37 -13.26 -6.47 -13.69
CA LYS A 37 -13.77 -7.64 -12.98
C LYS A 37 -12.64 -8.40 -12.28
N ASP A 38 -11.52 -8.57 -12.96
CA ASP A 38 -10.35 -9.32 -12.45
C ASP A 38 -9.73 -8.62 -11.23
N ARG A 39 -9.74 -7.28 -11.22
CA ARG A 39 -9.26 -6.46 -10.09
C ARG A 39 -10.10 -6.69 -8.83
N SER A 40 -11.43 -6.69 -8.98
CA SER A 40 -12.35 -6.93 -7.86
C SER A 40 -12.22 -8.35 -7.34
N GLN A 41 -12.17 -9.32 -8.26
CA GLN A 41 -12.08 -10.73 -7.91
C GLN A 41 -10.78 -11.07 -7.19
N LEU A 42 -9.66 -10.48 -7.63
CA LEU A 42 -8.38 -10.66 -6.95
C LEU A 42 -8.38 -10.02 -5.55
N ALA A 43 -8.86 -8.78 -5.41
CA ALA A 43 -8.94 -8.13 -4.10
C ALA A 43 -9.80 -8.93 -3.12
N TYR A 44 -10.97 -9.39 -3.58
CA TYR A 44 -11.84 -10.25 -2.79
C TYR A 44 -11.16 -11.57 -2.41
N HIS A 45 -10.51 -12.25 -3.36
CA HIS A 45 -9.85 -13.52 -3.11
C HIS A 45 -8.71 -13.40 -2.10
N LEU A 46 -7.85 -12.38 -2.22
CA LEU A 46 -6.79 -12.12 -1.25
C LEU A 46 -7.35 -11.85 0.14
N ARG A 47 -8.43 -11.07 0.24
CA ARG A 47 -9.11 -10.84 1.51
C ARG A 47 -9.66 -12.12 2.12
N GLN A 48 -10.28 -13.00 1.34
CA GLN A 48 -10.78 -14.28 1.82
C GLN A 48 -9.63 -15.17 2.33
N LEU A 49 -8.51 -15.25 1.60
CA LEU A 49 -7.34 -16.01 2.05
C LEU A 49 -6.75 -15.47 3.35
N ALA A 50 -6.65 -14.14 3.47
CA ALA A 50 -6.18 -13.47 4.68
C ALA A 50 -7.04 -13.85 5.90
N MET A 51 -8.36 -13.84 5.74
CA MET A 51 -9.31 -14.19 6.80
C MET A 51 -9.28 -15.70 7.11
N LEU A 52 -9.29 -16.56 6.09
CA LEU A 52 -9.35 -18.00 6.25
C LEU A 52 -8.10 -18.57 6.93
N HIS A 53 -6.93 -18.09 6.53
CA HIS A 53 -5.65 -18.59 7.06
C HIS A 53 -5.10 -17.74 8.21
N ASN A 54 -5.82 -16.69 8.62
CA ASN A 54 -5.39 -15.74 9.66
C ASN A 54 -3.97 -15.18 9.40
N ILE A 55 -3.78 -14.63 8.19
CA ILE A 55 -2.51 -14.06 7.72
C ILE A 55 -2.66 -12.60 7.33
N CYS A 56 -1.55 -11.86 7.35
CA CYS A 56 -1.47 -10.52 6.79
C CYS A 56 -1.04 -10.59 5.31
N ILE A 57 -1.76 -9.89 4.43
CA ILE A 57 -1.35 -9.73 3.03
C ILE A 57 -1.04 -8.26 2.78
N VAL A 58 0.20 -7.99 2.38
CA VAL A 58 0.67 -6.64 2.01
C VAL A 58 0.88 -6.60 0.51
N ALA A 59 0.16 -5.72 -0.17
CA ALA A 59 0.26 -5.55 -1.62
C ALA A 59 0.78 -4.16 -1.97
N SER A 60 1.93 -4.12 -2.66
CA SER A 60 2.47 -2.89 -3.24
C SER A 60 1.71 -2.55 -4.52
N ASN A 61 1.29 -1.29 -4.63
CA ASN A 61 0.60 -0.76 -5.80
C ASN A 61 1.37 0.47 -6.32
N GLN A 62 1.30 0.68 -7.62
CA GLN A 62 1.91 1.82 -8.27
C GLN A 62 0.89 2.96 -8.41
N VAL A 63 1.40 4.17 -8.64
CA VAL A 63 0.58 5.36 -8.89
C VAL A 63 0.76 5.84 -10.33
N SER A 64 -0.26 6.52 -10.83
CA SER A 64 -0.26 7.20 -12.13
C SER A 64 -0.48 8.70 -11.91
N ASP A 65 0.13 9.53 -12.75
CA ASP A 65 -0.11 10.98 -12.74
C ASP A 65 -1.55 11.30 -13.18
N VAL A 66 -2.17 12.28 -12.52
CA VAL A 66 -3.49 12.78 -12.90
C VAL A 66 -3.31 13.94 -13.87
N MET A 67 -3.74 13.76 -15.13
CA MET A 67 -3.78 14.85 -16.11
C MET A 67 -4.93 15.79 -15.75
N SER A 68 -4.70 17.11 -15.83
CA SER A 68 -5.58 18.19 -15.33
C SER A 68 -7.04 18.12 -15.83
N ASN A 69 -7.30 17.49 -16.97
CA ASN A 69 -8.66 17.32 -17.51
C ASN A 69 -9.42 16.07 -17.00
N GLN A 70 -8.81 15.24 -16.15
CA GLN A 70 -9.43 14.02 -15.60
C GLN A 70 -9.70 14.10 -14.09
N ALA A 71 -9.78 15.30 -13.51
CA ALA A 71 -10.13 15.52 -12.11
C ALA A 71 -11.63 15.25 -11.81
N SER A 72 -12.21 14.21 -12.42
CA SER A 72 -13.61 13.84 -12.33
C SER A 72 -13.89 13.09 -11.02
N GLY A 73 -14.19 13.85 -9.96
CA GLY A 73 -15.17 13.60 -8.88
C GLY A 73 -15.25 12.27 -8.11
N GLY A 74 -14.49 11.22 -8.42
CA GLY A 74 -14.69 9.90 -7.80
C GLY A 74 -13.44 9.05 -7.63
N GLN A 75 -12.27 9.53 -8.06
CA GLN A 75 -11.01 8.81 -7.95
C GLN A 75 -10.22 9.33 -6.76
N LEU A 76 -9.58 8.43 -6.01
CA LEU A 76 -8.71 8.81 -4.91
C LEU A 76 -7.46 9.49 -5.49
N GLN A 77 -7.22 10.72 -5.06
CA GLN A 77 -6.11 11.55 -5.51
C GLN A 77 -5.26 11.96 -4.32
N PHE A 78 -3.94 11.97 -4.50
CA PHE A 78 -2.98 12.30 -3.46
C PHE A 78 -1.92 13.24 -4.02
N LEU A 79 -1.43 14.15 -3.18
CA LEU A 79 -0.29 14.98 -3.54
C LEU A 79 1.00 14.26 -3.15
N SER A 80 1.87 14.00 -4.11
CA SER A 80 3.19 13.38 -3.89
C SER A 80 4.25 14.17 -4.64
N SER A 81 5.25 14.68 -3.91
CA SER A 81 6.36 15.49 -4.47
C SER A 81 5.90 16.63 -5.40
N GLY A 82 4.76 17.28 -5.09
CA GLY A 82 4.17 18.36 -5.89
C GLY A 82 3.34 17.91 -7.09
N ARG A 83 3.12 16.60 -7.27
CA ARG A 83 2.28 16.04 -8.34
C ARG A 83 1.02 15.41 -7.77
N LEU A 84 -0.09 15.58 -8.48
CA LEU A 84 -1.33 14.89 -8.18
C LEU A 84 -1.28 13.49 -8.78
N VAL A 85 -1.40 12.48 -7.92
CA VAL A 85 -1.29 11.07 -8.31
C VAL A 85 -2.52 10.28 -7.88
N THR A 86 -2.84 9.22 -8.63
CA THR A 86 -3.92 8.29 -8.30
C THR A 86 -3.42 6.84 -8.30
N PRO A 87 -3.94 5.94 -7.44
CA PRO A 87 -3.58 4.53 -7.48
C PRO A 87 -3.91 3.88 -8.83
N ALA A 88 -2.96 3.13 -9.41
CA ALA A 88 -3.08 2.58 -10.76
C ALA A 88 -4.24 1.60 -10.96
N LEU A 89 -4.67 0.92 -9.89
CA LEU A 89 -5.75 -0.07 -9.93
C LEU A 89 -7.16 0.52 -9.80
N GLY A 90 -7.26 1.82 -9.56
CA GLY A 90 -8.51 2.57 -9.55
C GLY A 90 -9.43 2.33 -8.34
N ARG A 91 -10.64 2.90 -8.43
CA ARG A 91 -11.61 2.94 -7.33
C ARG A 91 -12.11 1.56 -6.90
N ARG A 92 -12.32 0.65 -7.85
CA ARG A 92 -12.90 -0.67 -7.55
C ARG A 92 -11.99 -1.51 -6.65
N TRP A 93 -10.71 -1.59 -6.99
CA TRP A 93 -9.69 -2.15 -6.10
C TRP A 93 -9.66 -1.46 -4.74
N SER A 94 -9.78 -0.13 -4.75
CA SER A 94 -9.70 0.70 -3.55
C SER A 94 -10.83 0.48 -2.53
N ILE A 95 -11.96 -0.09 -2.93
CA ILE A 95 -13.10 -0.41 -2.05
C ILE A 95 -12.88 -1.74 -1.32
N ASP A 96 -12.24 -2.70 -1.97
CA ASP A 96 -12.15 -4.07 -1.46
C ASP A 96 -10.94 -4.30 -0.52
N ILE A 97 -10.08 -3.30 -0.32
CA ILE A 97 -8.93 -3.36 0.58
C ILE A 97 -9.27 -2.91 2.01
N SER A 98 -8.67 -3.56 3.01
CA SER A 98 -8.94 -3.27 4.43
C SER A 98 -8.26 -2.00 4.96
N ARG A 99 -7.02 -1.73 4.51
CA ARG A 99 -6.24 -0.55 4.92
C ARG A 99 -5.40 -0.08 3.74
N ARG A 100 -5.28 1.24 3.58
CA ARG A 100 -4.38 1.83 2.58
C ARG A 100 -3.28 2.60 3.27
N ILE A 101 -2.06 2.36 2.81
CA ILE A 101 -0.89 3.14 3.19
C ILE A 101 -0.37 3.81 1.92
N ILE A 102 -0.16 5.12 1.99
CA ILE A 102 0.37 5.92 0.89
C ILE A 102 1.72 6.45 1.33
N LEU A 103 2.75 6.17 0.53
CA LEU A 103 4.11 6.59 0.81
C LEU A 103 4.46 7.73 -0.13
N THR A 104 4.88 8.85 0.42
CA THR A 104 5.38 10.00 -0.34
C THR A 104 6.83 10.26 -0.01
N ARG A 105 7.56 10.79 -0.98
CA ARG A 105 8.95 11.24 -0.80
C ARG A 105 8.98 12.75 -0.87
N ASP A 106 9.50 13.36 0.18
CA ASP A 106 9.82 14.78 0.17
C ASP A 106 11.14 14.99 -0.59
N ARG A 107 11.25 16.12 -1.30
CA ARG A 107 12.43 16.49 -2.09
C ARG A 107 13.40 17.36 -1.30
N SER A 108 13.27 17.40 0.02
CA SER A 108 14.22 18.09 0.90
C SER A 108 15.62 17.46 0.84
N PRO A 109 16.69 18.20 1.21
CA PRO A 109 18.07 17.71 1.19
C PRO A 109 18.28 16.44 2.02
N VAL A 110 17.49 16.29 3.09
CA VAL A 110 17.39 15.05 3.87
C VAL A 110 16.22 14.24 3.32
N PRO A 111 16.42 12.99 2.84
CA PRO A 111 15.36 12.19 2.22
C PRO A 111 14.31 11.78 3.26
N ARG A 112 13.35 12.67 3.50
CA ARG A 112 12.21 12.48 4.38
C ARG A 112 11.10 11.76 3.62
N ARG A 113 10.52 10.74 4.25
CA ARG A 113 9.36 10.02 3.71
C ARG A 113 8.20 10.18 4.64
N VAL A 114 7.02 10.40 4.06
CA VAL A 114 5.78 10.54 4.82
C VAL A 114 4.86 9.40 4.43
N MET A 115 4.40 8.68 5.44
CA MET A 115 3.40 7.64 5.35
C MET A 115 2.06 8.21 5.74
N PHE A 116 1.06 8.11 4.87
CA PHE A 116 -0.33 8.41 5.17
C PHE A 116 -1.13 7.11 5.27
N ALA A 117 -1.72 6.84 6.43
CA ALA A 117 -2.70 5.78 6.60
C ALA A 117 -4.08 6.36 6.28
N SER A 118 -4.83 5.72 5.38
CA SER A 118 -6.16 6.19 5.00
C SER A 118 -7.13 5.03 4.79
N GLY A 119 -8.41 5.28 5.07
CA GLY A 119 -9.50 4.37 4.76
C GLY A 119 -9.55 3.14 5.66
N SER A 120 -9.06 3.24 6.89
CA SER A 120 -9.21 2.19 7.90
C SER A 120 -10.44 2.47 8.77
N SER A 121 -11.28 1.46 8.98
CA SER A 121 -12.44 1.56 9.90
C SER A 121 -12.06 1.64 11.38
N TYR A 122 -10.80 1.39 11.73
CA TYR A 122 -10.32 1.26 13.11
C TYR A 122 -9.23 2.27 13.49
N CYS A 123 -8.68 2.98 12.51
CA CYS A 123 -7.61 3.95 12.75
C CYS A 123 -7.97 5.21 11.95
N PRO A 124 -8.03 6.38 12.61
CA PRO A 124 -8.28 7.63 11.90
C PRO A 124 -7.18 7.87 10.87
N ASP A 125 -7.55 8.58 9.81
CA ASP A 125 -6.58 9.01 8.81
C ASP A 125 -5.49 9.83 9.50
N GLY A 126 -4.24 9.45 9.26
CA GLY A 126 -3.10 9.96 9.99
C GLY A 126 -1.83 9.89 9.15
N HIS A 127 -0.83 10.67 9.54
CA HIS A 127 0.44 10.69 8.87
C HIS A 127 1.59 10.55 9.86
N ILE A 128 2.65 9.88 9.42
CA ILE A 128 3.87 9.72 10.19
C ILE A 128 5.08 9.84 9.26
N GLU A 129 6.13 10.44 9.79
CA GLU A 129 7.41 10.54 9.12
C GLU A 129 8.28 9.34 9.42
N PHE A 130 8.99 8.89 8.40
CA PHE A 130 9.95 7.81 8.52
C PHE A 130 11.15 8.05 7.61
N TYR A 131 12.23 7.34 7.92
CA TYR A 131 13.51 7.40 7.24
C TYR A 131 13.89 6.00 6.77
N ILE A 132 14.62 5.94 5.67
CA ILE A 132 15.20 4.69 5.18
C ILE A 132 16.71 4.88 5.13
N ASN A 133 17.43 4.01 5.80
CA ASN A 133 18.87 3.88 5.71
C ASN A 133 19.23 2.46 5.22
N ASP A 134 20.52 2.13 5.24
CA ASP A 134 21.07 0.81 4.93
C ASP A 134 20.55 -0.32 5.84
N MET A 135 20.14 -0.01 7.07
CA MET A 135 19.59 -0.96 8.04
C MET A 135 18.07 -1.19 7.91
N GLY A 136 17.36 -0.38 7.12
CA GLY A 136 15.93 -0.54 6.87
C GLY A 136 15.10 0.71 7.12
N VAL A 137 13.88 0.51 7.65
CA VAL A 137 12.85 1.56 7.82
C VAL A 137 12.72 1.94 9.29
N PHE A 138 12.86 3.22 9.61
CA PHE A 138 12.83 3.74 10.98
C PHE A 138 11.88 4.91 11.12
N GLY A 139 11.21 5.01 12.28
CA GLY A 139 10.45 6.21 12.64
C GLY A 139 11.37 7.41 12.88
N LYS A 140 10.78 8.60 13.02
CA LYS A 140 11.53 9.77 13.46
C LYS A 140 12.25 9.45 14.78
N PRO A 141 13.58 9.68 14.89
CA PRO A 141 14.26 9.58 16.17
C PRO A 141 13.53 10.48 17.16
N GLN A 142 13.17 9.92 18.32
CA GLN A 142 12.64 10.73 19.40
C GLN A 142 13.75 11.74 19.72
N SER A 143 13.52 13.03 19.48
CA SER A 143 14.46 14.05 19.92
C SER A 143 14.51 13.95 21.43
N ASP A 144 15.57 13.34 21.96
CA ASP A 144 15.91 13.49 23.36
C ASP A 144 15.97 15.00 23.60
N SER A 145 15.16 15.48 24.53
CA SER A 145 15.03 16.89 24.91
C SER A 145 16.29 17.42 25.63
N ARG A 146 17.47 16.96 25.23
CA ARG A 146 18.78 17.29 25.82
C ARG A 146 19.76 17.92 24.83
N ASP A 147 19.30 18.39 23.67
CA ASP A 147 20.14 19.26 22.86
C ASP A 147 20.05 20.69 23.42
N PRO A 148 21.18 21.26 23.90
CA PRO A 148 21.18 22.62 24.43
C PRO A 148 20.90 23.59 23.28
N ILE A 149 19.96 24.50 23.53
CA ILE A 149 19.64 25.62 22.65
C ILE A 149 20.93 26.46 22.48
N PRO A 150 21.32 26.84 21.25
CA PRO A 150 22.46 27.73 21.03
C PRO A 150 22.26 29.13 21.62
#